data_AF-A0A1V3KX82-F1
#
_entry.id   AF-A0A1V3KX82-F1
#
_cell.length_a   1.000
_cell.length_b   1.000
_cell.length_c   1.000
_cell.angle_alpha   90.00
_cell.angle_beta   90.00
_cell.angle_gamma   90.00
#
_symmetry.space_group_name_H-M   'P 1'
#
loop_
_entity.id
_entity.type
_entity.pdbx_description
1 polymer ?
#
loop_
_entity_poly.entity_id
_entity_poly.type
_entity_poly.pdbx_seq_one_letter_code
_entity_poly.pdbx_strand_id
1 'polypeptide(L)'
;MKKLLLLSLFYTGTVFAHPHAFIEMQTKPLVEQNQLVGFSTKWTLDEASSSAVLYDMRQARGEAAQQKLVDEVMNNVVNEHYFSYFFDRNNNKIKYKKQVKNYGVNKEGAKVQYYFDFLLAQPKQLENNEFTLMTYDRTYYVSMYYPEEKSAVDFSGLPTNCKGHIEAPNIDEKIRSYAASLDKTQKDEDDSLGVMFAQRVKIQCE
;
A
#
# COMPACT_ATOMS: atom_id res chain seq x y z
N MET A 1 1.75 -42.26 -46.95
CA MET A 1 1.41 -40.94 -46.37
C MET A 1 1.18 -41.10 -44.88
N LYS A 2 2.15 -40.79 -44.02
CA LYS A 2 2.04 -40.86 -42.55
C LYS A 2 1.51 -39.52 -42.03
N LYS A 3 0.30 -39.48 -41.47
CA LYS A 3 -0.22 -38.32 -40.74
C LYS A 3 0.40 -38.31 -39.33
N LEU A 4 1.22 -37.31 -39.05
CA LEU A 4 1.76 -37.04 -37.72
C LEU A 4 0.67 -36.30 -36.93
N LEU A 5 0.12 -36.95 -35.90
CA LEU A 5 -0.84 -36.34 -34.98
C LEU A 5 -0.03 -35.53 -33.95
N LEU A 6 -0.03 -34.20 -34.03
CA LEU A 6 0.52 -33.35 -32.98
C LEU A 6 -0.46 -33.33 -31.81
N LEU A 7 -0.09 -33.99 -30.71
CA LEU A 7 -0.78 -33.90 -29.43
C LEU A 7 -0.24 -32.67 -28.69
N SER A 8 -0.92 -31.52 -28.81
CA SER A 8 -0.60 -30.32 -28.04
C SER A 8 -1.11 -30.49 -26.60
N LEU A 9 -0.20 -30.84 -25.69
CA LEU A 9 -0.44 -30.80 -24.25
C LEU A 9 -0.54 -29.32 -23.81
N PHE A 10 -1.76 -28.82 -23.60
CA PHE A 10 -1.96 -27.55 -22.89
C PHE A 10 -1.75 -27.83 -21.40
N TYR A 11 -0.55 -27.55 -20.91
CA TYR A 11 -0.28 -27.47 -19.47
C TYR A 11 -1.01 -26.24 -18.93
N THR A 12 -2.17 -26.45 -18.30
CA THR A 12 -2.80 -25.41 -17.48
C THR A 12 -1.99 -25.31 -16.19
N GLY A 13 -0.95 -24.47 -16.20
CA GLY A 13 -0.26 -24.12 -14.97
C GLY A 13 -1.25 -23.50 -13.99
N THR A 14 -1.24 -23.96 -12.75
CA THR A 14 -1.92 -23.26 -11.65
C THR A 14 -1.32 -21.87 -11.57
N VAL A 15 -2.08 -20.86 -11.94
CA VAL A 15 -1.69 -19.46 -11.72
C VAL A 15 -1.84 -19.22 -10.23
N PHE A 16 -0.73 -19.07 -9.52
CA PHE A 16 -0.73 -18.65 -8.12
C PHE A 16 -1.37 -17.26 -8.04
N ALA A 17 -2.38 -17.13 -7.19
CA ALA A 17 -3.35 -16.05 -7.33
C ALA A 17 -3.16 -14.92 -6.31
N HIS A 18 -2.50 -15.08 -5.16
CA HIS A 18 -2.22 -13.93 -4.27
C HIS A 18 -0.73 -13.67 -4.03
N PRO A 19 -0.30 -12.40 -4.11
CA PRO A 19 -1.09 -11.20 -4.42
C PRO A 19 -1.42 -11.07 -5.92
N HIS A 20 -2.56 -10.44 -6.24
CA HIS A 20 -3.03 -10.19 -7.61
C HIS A 20 -2.52 -8.88 -8.20
N ALA A 21 -2.16 -7.94 -7.33
CA ALA A 21 -1.66 -6.63 -7.68
C ALA A 21 -0.56 -6.23 -6.69
N PHE A 22 0.36 -5.41 -7.17
CA PHE A 22 1.49 -4.92 -6.40
C PHE A 22 1.47 -3.39 -6.33
N ILE A 23 1.67 -2.85 -5.13
CA ILE A 23 1.85 -1.42 -4.86
C ILE A 23 3.20 -1.23 -4.17
N GLU A 24 4.13 -0.58 -4.86
CA GLU A 24 5.36 -0.06 -4.28
C GLU A 24 5.04 1.24 -3.52
N MET A 25 5.32 1.23 -2.22
CA MET A 25 5.02 2.35 -1.32
C MET A 25 6.25 3.20 -1.06
N GLN A 26 6.04 4.51 -0.99
CA GLN A 26 6.96 5.44 -0.37
C GLN A 26 6.23 6.25 0.69
N THR A 27 6.87 6.57 1.81
CA THR A 27 6.22 7.30 2.90
C THR A 27 7.15 8.31 3.54
N LYS A 28 6.60 9.41 4.02
CA LYS A 28 7.30 10.45 4.79
C LYS A 28 6.44 10.88 5.98
N PRO A 29 6.93 10.78 7.23
CA PRO A 29 6.27 11.39 8.37
C PRO A 29 6.19 12.91 8.21
N LEU A 30 5.02 13.48 8.46
CA LEU A 30 4.80 14.93 8.45
C LEU A 30 4.89 15.44 9.88
N VAL A 31 5.81 16.36 10.14
CA VAL A 31 6.08 16.91 11.47
C VAL A 31 5.87 18.43 11.44
N GLU A 32 5.08 18.93 12.39
CA GLU A 32 4.89 20.36 12.64
C GLU A 32 5.08 20.63 14.13
N GLN A 33 5.89 21.63 14.50
CA GLN A 33 6.09 22.03 15.91
C GLN A 33 6.42 20.85 16.85
N ASN A 34 7.32 19.95 16.43
CA ASN A 34 7.71 18.73 17.15
C ASN A 34 6.58 17.69 17.37
N GLN A 35 5.47 17.83 16.64
CA GLN A 35 4.36 16.88 16.64
C GLN A 35 4.28 16.16 15.31
N LEU A 36 4.05 14.85 15.34
CA LEU A 36 3.63 14.10 14.18
C LEU A 36 2.19 14.46 13.84
N VAL A 37 1.97 15.00 12.64
CA VAL A 37 0.66 15.46 12.17
C VAL A 37 0.04 14.54 11.11
N GLY A 38 0.84 13.68 10.49
CA GLY A 38 0.36 12.78 9.44
C GLY A 38 1.49 12.14 8.66
N PHE A 39 1.16 11.65 7.47
CA PHE A 39 2.09 11.03 6.54
C PHE A 39 1.79 11.49 5.12
N SER A 40 2.85 11.76 4.37
CA SER A 40 2.80 11.88 2.92
C SER A 40 3.18 10.55 2.30
N THR A 41 2.41 10.06 1.35
CA THR A 41 2.63 8.74 0.75
C THR A 41 2.52 8.78 -0.76
N LYS A 42 3.26 7.87 -1.40
CA LYS A 42 3.17 7.56 -2.83
C LYS A 42 2.97 6.07 -3.00
N TRP A 43 1.98 5.70 -3.80
CA TRP A 43 1.63 4.32 -4.14
C TRP A 43 1.80 4.14 -5.64
N THR A 44 2.87 3.45 -6.03
CA THR A 44 3.17 3.14 -7.43
C THR A 44 2.66 1.75 -7.74
N LEU A 45 1.67 1.68 -8.63
CA LEU A 45 1.08 0.42 -9.07
C LEU A 45 2.05 -0.30 -10.02
N ASP A 46 1.98 -1.63 -10.04
CA ASP A 46 2.57 -2.42 -11.11
C ASP A 46 1.98 -2.08 -12.49
N GLU A 47 2.62 -2.55 -13.55
CA GLU A 47 2.21 -2.23 -14.92
C GLU A 47 0.83 -2.82 -15.27
N ALA A 48 0.50 -4.00 -14.74
CA ALA A 48 -0.78 -4.66 -14.99
C ALA A 48 -1.94 -3.85 -14.42
N SER A 49 -1.86 -3.46 -13.14
CA SER A 49 -2.87 -2.64 -12.45
C SER A 49 -2.91 -1.22 -13.01
N SER A 50 -1.75 -0.66 -13.35
CA SER A 50 -1.65 0.66 -14.00
C SER A 50 -2.34 0.70 -15.36
N SER A 51 -2.32 -0.42 -16.11
CA SER A 51 -2.90 -0.46 -17.45
C SER A 51 -4.40 -0.17 -17.48
N ALA A 52 -5.14 -0.68 -16.48
CA ALA A 52 -6.57 -0.44 -16.31
C ALA A 52 -6.84 1.04 -15.99
N VAL A 53 -6.12 1.60 -15.02
CA VAL A 53 -6.25 3.02 -14.66
C VAL A 53 -5.91 3.93 -15.84
N LEU A 54 -4.82 3.66 -16.55
CA LEU A 54 -4.41 4.42 -17.72
C LEU A 54 -5.41 4.32 -18.87
N TYR A 55 -6.10 3.17 -19.00
CA TYR A 55 -7.19 3.02 -19.97
C TYR A 55 -8.35 3.94 -19.60
N ASP A 56 -8.84 3.89 -18.36
CA ASP A 56 -9.95 4.73 -17.91
C ASP A 56 -9.62 6.23 -18.02
N MET A 57 -8.39 6.62 -17.65
CA MET A 57 -7.91 8.00 -17.82
C MET A 57 -7.89 8.45 -19.29
N ARG A 58 -7.55 7.57 -20.24
CA ARG A 58 -7.61 7.88 -21.68
C ARG A 58 -9.05 8.02 -22.18
N GLN A 59 -9.98 7.27 -21.62
CA GLN A 59 -11.40 7.32 -22.00
C GLN A 59 -12.11 8.54 -21.41
N ALA A 60 -11.61 9.08 -20.30
CA ALA A 60 -12.13 10.29 -19.67
C ALA A 60 -11.96 11.53 -20.57
N ARG A 61 -13.06 12.29 -20.74
CA ARG A 61 -13.11 13.45 -21.63
C ARG A 61 -12.60 14.72 -20.95
N GLY A 62 -11.28 14.89 -20.92
CA GLY A 62 -10.61 16.06 -20.38
C GLY A 62 -10.26 15.97 -18.89
N GLU A 63 -9.53 16.97 -18.41
CA GLU A 63 -8.91 16.97 -17.08
C GLU A 63 -9.93 16.82 -15.94
N ALA A 64 -11.08 17.48 -16.02
CA ALA A 64 -12.12 17.37 -15.00
C ALA A 64 -12.66 15.94 -14.84
N ALA A 65 -12.80 15.21 -15.95
CA ALA A 65 -13.26 13.83 -15.92
C ALA A 65 -12.16 12.88 -15.39
N GLN A 66 -10.89 13.15 -15.69
CA GLN A 66 -9.76 12.42 -15.11
C GLN A 66 -9.64 12.67 -13.61
N GLN A 67 -9.79 13.92 -13.17
CA GLN A 67 -9.77 14.28 -11.76
C GLN A 67 -10.88 13.56 -11.00
N LYS A 68 -12.08 13.44 -11.57
CA LYS A 68 -13.17 12.66 -10.96
C LYS A 68 -12.80 11.20 -10.70
N LEU A 69 -12.08 10.55 -11.61
CA LEU A 69 -11.59 9.17 -11.39
C LEU A 69 -10.60 9.12 -10.21
N VAL A 70 -9.71 10.09 -10.11
CA VAL A 70 -8.78 10.21 -8.98
C VAL A 70 -9.54 10.42 -7.67
N ASP A 71 -10.54 11.30 -7.67
CA ASP A 71 -11.37 11.59 -6.51
C ASP A 71 -12.14 10.34 -6.03
N GLU A 72 -12.68 9.54 -6.96
CA GLU A 72 -13.37 8.28 -6.66
C GLU A 72 -12.42 7.27 -5.99
N VAL A 73 -11.21 7.09 -6.53
CA VAL A 73 -10.18 6.23 -5.92
C VAL A 73 -9.80 6.73 -4.53
N MET A 74 -9.60 8.05 -4.37
CA MET A 74 -9.22 8.63 -3.08
C MET A 74 -10.33 8.55 -2.03
N ASN A 75 -11.59 8.67 -2.43
CA ASN A 75 -12.73 8.44 -1.55
C ASN A 75 -12.74 6.99 -1.02
N ASN A 76 -12.45 6.01 -1.88
CA ASN A 76 -12.34 4.61 -1.46
C ASN A 76 -11.17 4.41 -0.48
N VAL A 77 -9.99 4.98 -0.78
CA VAL A 77 -8.83 4.93 0.12
C VAL A 77 -9.16 5.55 1.48
N VAL A 78 -9.85 6.69 1.52
CA VAL A 78 -10.29 7.32 2.78
C VAL A 78 -11.27 6.43 3.55
N ASN A 79 -12.24 5.81 2.86
CA ASN A 79 -13.22 4.92 3.47
C ASN A 79 -12.57 3.65 4.06
N GLU A 80 -11.51 3.15 3.42
CA GLU A 80 -10.67 2.06 3.91
C GLU A 80 -9.59 2.51 4.90
N HIS A 81 -9.77 3.68 5.53
CA HIS A 81 -8.84 4.24 6.51
C HIS A 81 -7.39 4.33 6.00
N TYR A 82 -7.23 4.70 4.72
CA TYR A 82 -5.97 4.79 4.00
C TYR A 82 -5.20 3.46 3.93
N PHE A 83 -5.89 2.33 4.13
CA PHE A 83 -5.28 1.00 4.30
C PHE A 83 -4.20 0.97 5.39
N SER A 84 -4.22 1.96 6.28
CA SER A 84 -3.12 2.29 7.18
C SER A 84 -3.58 2.15 8.62
N TYR A 85 -2.76 1.48 9.42
CA TYR A 85 -3.04 1.12 10.79
C TYR A 85 -1.90 1.65 11.64
N PHE A 86 -2.20 2.69 12.41
CA PHE A 86 -1.19 3.42 13.18
C PHE A 86 -1.42 3.27 14.67
N PHE A 87 -0.36 3.00 15.42
CA PHE A 87 -0.40 2.66 16.83
C PHE A 87 0.63 3.47 17.63
N ASP A 88 0.29 3.79 18.88
CA ASP A 88 1.23 4.33 19.86
C ASP A 88 2.06 3.22 20.55
N ARG A 89 2.99 3.63 21.42
CA ARG A 89 3.82 2.72 22.23
C ARG A 89 3.05 1.72 23.11
N ASN A 90 1.78 2.00 23.40
CA ASN A 90 0.90 1.15 24.20
C ASN A 90 -0.03 0.30 23.32
N ASN A 91 0.24 0.25 22.00
CA ASN A 91 -0.56 -0.43 21.00
C ASN A 91 -2.00 0.11 20.86
N ASN A 92 -2.26 1.36 21.25
CA ASN A 92 -3.55 1.99 21.01
C ASN A 92 -3.62 2.51 19.57
N LYS A 93 -4.72 2.22 18.87
CA LYS A 93 -4.96 2.70 17.52
C LYS A 93 -5.15 4.23 17.50
N ILE A 94 -4.38 4.90 16.64
CA ILE A 94 -4.46 6.33 16.38
C ILE A 94 -5.36 6.55 15.15
N LYS A 95 -6.31 7.47 15.27
CA LYS A 95 -7.29 7.78 14.22
C LYS A 95 -6.77 8.88 13.29
N TYR A 96 -7.30 8.89 12.06
CA TYR A 96 -7.02 9.90 11.04
C TYR A 96 -8.19 10.86 10.83
N LYS A 97 -7.92 11.98 10.17
CA LYS A 97 -8.97 12.83 9.59
C LYS A 97 -9.61 12.12 8.40
N LYS A 98 -10.90 12.38 8.18
CA LYS A 98 -11.65 11.91 7.01
C LYS A 98 -11.33 12.68 5.72
N GLN A 99 -10.54 13.75 5.82
CA GLN A 99 -10.16 14.56 4.67
C GLN A 99 -8.70 14.28 4.31
N VAL A 100 -8.51 13.74 3.11
CA VAL A 100 -7.20 13.63 2.46
C VAL A 100 -6.73 14.99 1.96
N LYS A 101 -5.42 15.23 1.94
CA LYS A 101 -4.81 16.46 1.40
C LYS A 101 -3.79 16.12 0.32
N ASN A 102 -3.42 17.13 -0.47
CA ASN A 102 -2.32 17.09 -1.43
C ASN A 102 -2.29 15.80 -2.26
N TYR A 103 -3.43 15.43 -2.83
CA TYR A 103 -3.57 14.18 -3.54
C TYR A 103 -3.63 14.37 -5.05
N GLY A 104 -3.28 13.32 -5.77
CA GLY A 104 -3.34 13.29 -7.21
C GLY A 104 -2.72 12.02 -7.77
N VAL A 105 -2.46 12.06 -9.08
CA VAL A 105 -1.90 10.94 -9.81
C VAL A 105 -0.80 11.43 -10.74
N ASN A 106 0.32 10.71 -10.75
CA ASN A 106 1.40 10.86 -11.71
C ASN A 106 1.46 9.64 -12.63
N LYS A 107 1.94 9.86 -13.85
CA LYS A 107 2.29 8.78 -14.78
C LYS A 107 3.80 8.66 -14.87
N GLU A 108 4.34 7.51 -14.52
CA GLU A 108 5.75 7.18 -14.61
C GLU A 108 5.94 6.05 -15.64
N GLY A 109 6.14 6.43 -16.91
CA GLY A 109 6.21 5.46 -18.00
C GLY A 109 4.89 4.67 -18.17
N ALA A 110 4.94 3.36 -17.95
CA ALA A 110 3.78 2.46 -17.96
C ALA A 110 3.07 2.34 -16.60
N LYS A 111 3.61 2.98 -15.56
CA LYS A 111 3.07 2.90 -14.20
C LYS A 111 2.29 4.14 -13.82
N VAL A 112 1.31 3.93 -12.94
CA VAL A 112 0.53 4.97 -12.27
C VAL A 112 1.03 5.08 -10.83
N GLN A 113 1.27 6.31 -10.38
CA GLN A 113 1.62 6.61 -9.01
C GLN A 113 0.57 7.55 -8.42
N TYR A 114 -0.17 7.07 -7.42
CA TYR A 114 -0.97 7.96 -6.58
C TYR A 114 -0.07 8.62 -5.55
N TYR A 115 -0.31 9.89 -5.27
CA TYR A 115 0.29 10.57 -4.13
C TYR A 115 -0.82 11.21 -3.30
N PHE A 116 -0.65 11.24 -1.98
CA PHE A 116 -1.60 11.88 -1.07
C PHE A 116 -1.02 12.03 0.34
N ASP A 117 -1.59 12.97 1.09
CA ASP A 117 -1.30 13.15 2.51
C ASP A 117 -2.51 12.76 3.34
N PHE A 118 -2.29 11.89 4.33
CA PHE A 118 -3.30 11.57 5.34
C PHE A 118 -2.87 12.07 6.71
N LEU A 119 -3.76 12.80 7.36
CA LEU A 119 -3.49 13.50 8.61
C LEU A 119 -4.06 12.76 9.81
N LEU A 120 -3.35 12.81 10.94
CA LEU A 120 -3.85 12.32 12.21
C LEU A 120 -5.06 13.16 12.66
N ALA A 121 -6.03 12.52 13.29
CA ALA A 121 -7.19 13.21 13.86
C ALA A 121 -6.77 14.21 14.94
N GLN A 122 -5.71 13.85 15.69
CA GLN A 122 -5.04 14.68 16.68
C GLN A 122 -3.52 14.52 16.50
N PRO A 123 -2.75 15.62 16.39
CA PRO A 123 -1.29 15.57 16.39
C PRO A 123 -0.74 14.80 17.59
N LYS A 124 0.41 14.15 17.41
CA LYS A 124 1.05 13.33 18.45
C LYS A 124 2.41 13.90 18.80
N GLN A 125 2.66 14.05 20.10
CA GLN A 125 3.98 14.43 20.59
C GLN A 125 4.99 13.34 20.24
N LEU A 126 6.12 13.75 19.68
CA LEU A 126 7.20 12.84 19.31
C LEU A 126 8.06 12.47 20.52
N GLU A 127 8.40 13.44 21.37
CA GLU A 127 9.27 13.25 22.54
C GLU A 127 8.83 12.08 23.44
N ASN A 128 9.80 11.25 23.87
CA ASN A 128 9.59 10.09 24.74
C ASN A 128 8.51 9.10 24.24
N ASN A 129 8.38 8.95 22.92
CA ASN A 129 7.30 8.18 22.30
C ASN A 129 7.80 7.21 21.22
N GLU A 130 6.96 6.22 20.93
CA GLU A 130 7.15 5.28 19.84
C GLU A 130 5.84 5.17 19.05
N PHE A 131 5.98 5.04 17.74
CA PHE A 131 4.88 4.79 16.84
C PHE A 131 5.16 3.67 15.86
N THR A 132 4.10 2.96 15.47
CA THR A 132 4.14 1.92 14.45
C THR A 132 3.07 2.17 13.40
N LEU A 133 3.46 2.33 12.15
CA LEU A 133 2.56 2.39 10.99
C LEU A 133 2.68 1.09 10.19
N MET A 134 1.54 0.47 9.89
CA MET A 134 1.42 -0.65 8.97
C MET A 134 0.43 -0.27 7.88
N THR A 135 0.80 -0.40 6.62
CA THR A 135 -0.08 -0.16 5.48
C THR A 135 -0.25 -1.45 4.70
N TYR A 136 -1.47 -1.96 4.61
CA TYR A 136 -1.78 -3.24 3.98
C TYR A 136 -3.24 -3.35 3.57
N ASP A 137 -3.46 -4.10 2.49
CA ASP A 137 -4.77 -4.65 2.14
C ASP A 137 -5.09 -5.85 3.03
N ARG A 138 -6.26 -5.87 3.65
CA ARG A 138 -6.62 -6.82 4.72
C ARG A 138 -6.64 -8.27 4.24
N THR A 139 -7.04 -8.48 2.99
CA THR A 139 -7.20 -9.82 2.38
C THR A 139 -5.92 -10.29 1.68
N TYR A 140 -4.90 -9.42 1.59
CA TYR A 140 -3.67 -9.64 0.83
C TYR A 140 -3.93 -9.87 -0.68
N TYR A 141 -5.06 -9.38 -1.20
CA TYR A 141 -5.31 -9.30 -2.65
C TYR A 141 -4.29 -8.38 -3.32
N VAL A 142 -3.96 -7.27 -2.65
CA VAL A 142 -2.91 -6.34 -3.07
C VAL A 142 -1.70 -6.45 -2.14
N SER A 143 -0.53 -6.79 -2.69
CA SER A 143 0.73 -6.66 -1.94
C SER A 143 1.18 -5.22 -1.95
N MET A 144 1.10 -4.60 -0.79
CA MET A 144 1.58 -3.25 -0.53
C MET A 144 2.91 -3.34 0.21
N TYR A 145 3.99 -2.86 -0.40
CA TYR A 145 5.35 -3.06 0.15
C TYR A 145 6.26 -1.85 -0.05
N TYR A 146 7.16 -1.65 0.90
CA TYR A 146 8.32 -0.78 0.80
C TYR A 146 9.50 -1.54 0.17
N PRO A 147 10.05 -1.08 -0.96
CA PRO A 147 11.18 -1.73 -1.62
C PRO A 147 12.47 -1.61 -0.78
N GLU A 148 13.22 -2.72 -0.64
CA GLU A 148 14.44 -2.78 0.17
C GLU A 148 15.60 -1.97 -0.42
N GLU A 149 15.74 -1.95 -1.75
CA GLU A 149 16.86 -1.33 -2.47
C GLU A 149 16.75 0.21 -2.58
N LYS A 150 15.67 0.80 -2.08
CA LYS A 150 15.41 2.25 -2.15
C LYS A 150 15.17 2.78 -0.74
N SER A 151 15.47 4.06 -0.52
CA SER A 151 15.01 4.77 0.68
C SER A 151 13.49 4.99 0.61
N ALA A 152 12.73 3.91 0.82
CA ALA A 152 11.29 3.87 0.66
C ALA A 152 10.56 4.71 1.73
N VAL A 153 11.19 4.94 2.88
CA VAL A 153 10.68 5.87 3.88
C VAL A 153 11.68 7.01 4.09
N ASP A 154 11.22 8.24 3.92
CA ASP A 154 11.98 9.46 4.17
C ASP A 154 11.78 9.90 5.63
N PHE A 155 12.74 9.56 6.50
CA PHE A 155 12.75 9.96 7.90
C PHE A 155 13.45 11.31 8.15
N SER A 156 13.92 12.01 7.11
CA SER A 156 14.66 13.27 7.27
C SER A 156 13.85 14.40 7.89
N GLY A 157 12.51 14.30 7.84
CA GLY A 157 11.59 15.23 8.48
C GLY A 157 11.43 15.03 9.99
N LEU A 158 12.01 13.97 10.57
CA LEU A 158 11.95 13.72 12.00
C LEU A 158 12.94 14.61 12.77
N PRO A 159 12.63 14.99 14.03
CA PRO A 159 13.57 15.61 14.95
C PRO A 159 14.85 14.79 15.14
N THR A 160 15.93 15.45 15.57
CA THR A 160 17.25 14.79 15.76
C THR A 160 17.27 13.74 16.87
N ASN A 161 16.38 13.84 17.85
CA ASN A 161 16.17 12.86 18.92
C ASN A 161 15.27 11.69 18.48
N CYS A 162 14.82 11.66 17.23
CA CYS A 162 14.00 10.60 16.67
C CYS A 162 14.79 9.76 15.66
N LYS A 163 14.52 8.47 15.65
CA LYS A 163 15.01 7.51 14.66
C LYS A 163 13.81 6.81 14.04
N GLY A 164 13.95 6.45 12.77
CA GLY A 164 12.96 5.64 12.08
C GLY A 164 13.60 4.50 11.31
N HIS A 165 12.90 3.39 11.22
CA HIS A 165 13.31 2.22 10.45
C HIS A 165 12.08 1.44 9.96
N ILE A 166 12.32 0.53 9.01
CA ILE A 166 11.30 -0.40 8.51
C ILE A 166 11.65 -1.79 9.03
N GLU A 167 10.68 -2.48 9.63
CA GLU A 167 10.80 -3.88 10.02
C GLU A 167 10.05 -4.75 9.02
N ALA A 168 10.75 -5.75 8.46
CA ALA A 168 10.15 -6.73 7.58
C ALA A 168 9.17 -7.64 8.34
N PRO A 169 8.10 -8.14 7.69
CA PRO A 169 7.23 -9.13 8.28
C PRO A 169 7.97 -10.46 8.45
N ASN A 170 7.74 -11.14 9.57
CA ASN A 170 8.23 -12.50 9.78
C ASN A 170 7.17 -13.49 9.30
N ILE A 171 7.32 -13.97 8.06
CA ILE A 171 6.37 -14.88 7.41
C ILE A 171 7.01 -16.24 7.16
N ASP A 172 6.43 -17.28 7.75
CA ASP A 172 6.81 -18.66 7.50
C ASP A 172 6.34 -19.17 6.12
N GLU A 173 6.94 -20.25 5.64
CA GLU A 173 6.65 -20.83 4.33
C GLU A 173 5.19 -21.32 4.21
N LYS A 174 4.57 -21.71 5.34
CA LYS A 174 3.20 -22.20 5.37
C LYS A 174 2.22 -21.08 5.06
N ILE A 175 2.40 -19.89 5.64
CA ILE A 175 1.57 -18.71 5.35
C ILE A 175 1.77 -18.25 3.90
N ARG A 176 3.00 -18.28 3.37
CA ARG A 176 3.25 -17.98 1.94
C ARG A 176 2.52 -18.94 1.02
N SER A 177 2.61 -20.23 1.31
CA SER A 177 1.97 -21.28 0.52
C SER A 177 0.45 -21.18 0.59
N TYR A 178 -0.10 -20.89 1.78
CA TYR A 178 -1.52 -20.65 1.97
C TYR A 178 -1.99 -19.46 1.13
N ALA A 179 -1.33 -18.29 1.25
CA ALA A 179 -1.66 -17.10 0.48
C ALA A 179 -1.65 -17.41 -1.03
N ALA A 180 -0.60 -18.05 -1.53
CA ALA A 180 -0.47 -18.36 -2.95
C ALA A 180 -1.58 -19.32 -3.46
N SER A 181 -2.12 -20.17 -2.58
CA SER A 181 -3.19 -21.13 -2.90
C SER A 181 -4.60 -20.53 -2.97
N LEU A 182 -4.79 -19.31 -2.44
CA LEU A 182 -6.07 -18.62 -2.50
C LEU A 182 -6.33 -18.20 -3.95
N ASP A 183 -7.32 -18.82 -4.61
CA ASP A 183 -7.79 -18.42 -5.95
C ASP A 183 -9.02 -17.49 -5.84
N LYS A 184 -9.30 -16.70 -6.89
CA LYS A 184 -10.42 -15.75 -7.00
C LYS A 184 -11.81 -16.33 -6.68
N THR A 185 -11.94 -17.65 -6.62
CA THR A 185 -13.20 -18.37 -6.42
C THR A 185 -13.48 -18.72 -4.95
N GLN A 186 -12.52 -18.55 -4.04
CA GLN A 186 -12.76 -18.71 -2.60
C GLN A 186 -13.29 -17.39 -2.01
N LYS A 187 -14.58 -17.40 -1.70
CA LYS A 187 -15.34 -16.25 -1.16
C LYS A 187 -15.09 -15.94 0.32
N ASP A 188 -14.32 -16.78 1.01
CA ASP A 188 -13.93 -16.53 2.40
C ASP A 188 -12.60 -15.77 2.38
N GLU A 189 -12.66 -14.49 2.01
CA GLU A 189 -11.51 -13.59 2.09
C GLU A 189 -11.13 -13.43 3.58
N ASP A 190 -10.03 -14.08 3.98
CA ASP A 190 -9.47 -13.94 5.32
C ASP A 190 -8.89 -12.53 5.50
N ASP A 191 -9.69 -11.64 6.07
CA ASP A 191 -9.35 -10.27 6.44
C ASP A 191 -8.18 -10.14 7.45
N SER A 192 -7.64 -11.25 7.94
CA SER A 192 -6.47 -11.30 8.84
C SER A 192 -5.16 -11.62 8.13
N LEU A 193 -5.17 -11.94 6.84
CA LEU A 193 -3.97 -12.34 6.12
C LEU A 193 -3.02 -11.16 5.87
N GLY A 194 -3.56 -10.02 5.46
CA GLY A 194 -2.80 -8.83 5.07
C GLY A 194 -1.85 -8.31 6.14
N VAL A 195 -2.30 -8.32 7.41
CA VAL A 195 -1.49 -7.85 8.53
C VAL A 195 -0.26 -8.72 8.76
N MET A 196 -0.29 -10.00 8.38
CA MET A 196 0.88 -10.87 8.49
C MET A 196 1.98 -10.37 7.55
N PHE A 197 1.63 -10.02 6.31
CA PHE A 197 2.58 -9.56 5.28
C PHE A 197 2.96 -8.07 5.40
N ALA A 198 2.37 -7.33 6.34
CA ALA A 198 2.61 -5.90 6.48
C ALA A 198 4.01 -5.60 7.05
N GLN A 199 4.78 -4.77 6.35
CA GLN A 199 5.97 -4.14 6.91
C GLN A 199 5.58 -3.10 7.95
N ARG A 200 6.43 -2.91 8.96
CA ARG A 200 6.21 -1.92 10.04
C ARG A 200 7.16 -0.75 9.86
N VAL A 201 6.61 0.44 9.66
CA VAL A 201 7.38 1.69 9.77
C VAL A 201 7.38 2.09 11.24
N LYS A 202 8.56 2.03 11.86
CA LYS A 202 8.78 2.38 13.26
C LYS A 202 9.37 3.78 13.36
N ILE A 203 8.85 4.56 14.31
CA ILE A 203 9.39 5.86 14.71
C ILE A 203 9.59 5.80 16.22
N GLN A 204 10.82 6.02 16.68
CA GLN A 204 11.16 6.03 18.10
C GLN A 204 11.90 7.31 18.42
N CYS A 205 11.47 8.02 19.47
CA CYS A 205 12.06 9.27 19.89
C CYS A 205 12.39 9.24 21.38
N GLU A 206 13.56 9.78 21.71
CA GLU A 206 14.04 9.97 23.08
C GLU A 206 13.51 11.26 23.69
#